data_AF-A0A2T5YHM6-F1
#
_entry.id   AF-A0A2T5YHM6-F1
#
_cell.length_a   1.000
_cell.length_b   1.000
_cell.length_c   1.000
_cell.angle_alpha   90.00
_cell.angle_beta   90.00
_cell.angle_gamma   90.00
#
_symmetry.space_group_name_H-M   'P 1'
#
loop_
_entity.id
_entity.type
_entity.pdbx_description
1 polymer ?
#
loop_
_entity_poly.entity_id
_entity_poly.type
_entity_poly.pdbx_seq_one_letter_code
_entity_poly.pdbx_strand_id
1 'polypeptide(L)'
;MTIKEAINNIIERNEEMSRFLEDEGNDYSLDVVDIAASKYVELLQKWNFNLGLGSYFANILLVLNDEKLITQFDLQDVRKLYESLLDFQECNLDNYVDLAHFEHAIMDNSEHAKQITLNGIMMAKRKIEELESLLKHIEREK
;
A
#
# COMPACT_ATOMS: atom_id res chain seq x y z
N MET A 1 -7.07 -24.01 16.25
CA MET A 1 -7.17 -23.20 15.03
C MET A 1 -7.07 -24.12 13.83
N THR A 2 -8.17 -24.27 13.10
CA THR A 2 -8.27 -24.99 11.83
C THR A 2 -7.96 -24.06 10.65
N ILE A 3 -7.71 -24.62 9.47
CA ILE A 3 -7.52 -23.82 8.24
C ILE A 3 -8.76 -22.96 7.94
N LYS A 4 -9.97 -23.50 8.17
CA LYS A 4 -11.23 -22.77 7.95
C LYS A 4 -11.39 -21.61 8.92
N GLU A 5 -11.03 -21.82 10.20
CA GLU A 5 -11.02 -20.74 11.20
C GLU A 5 -9.99 -19.66 10.84
N ALA A 6 -8.81 -20.05 10.35
CA ALA A 6 -7.81 -19.09 9.88
C ALA A 6 -8.30 -18.26 8.68
N ILE A 7 -8.97 -18.90 7.71
CA ILE A 7 -9.57 -18.20 6.55
C ILE A 7 -10.64 -17.21 6.99
N ASN A 8 -11.59 -17.63 7.85
CA ASN A 8 -12.65 -16.76 8.34
C ASN A 8 -12.07 -15.56 9.11
N ASN A 9 -11.07 -15.79 9.96
CA ASN A 9 -10.39 -14.70 10.68
C ASN A 9 -9.69 -13.71 9.73
N ILE A 10 -9.14 -14.18 8.61
CA ILE A 10 -8.54 -13.29 7.59
C ILE A 10 -9.64 -12.46 6.92
N ILE A 11 -10.78 -13.07 6.56
CA ILE A 11 -11.90 -12.37 5.93
C ILE A 11 -12.45 -11.29 6.86
N GLU A 12 -12.75 -11.62 8.12
CA GLU A 12 -13.28 -10.67 9.11
C GLU A 12 -12.34 -9.47 9.31
N ARG A 13 -11.02 -9.71 9.33
CA ARG A 13 -10.01 -8.64 9.40
C ARG A 13 -10.00 -7.76 8.15
N ASN A 14 -10.13 -8.35 6.98
CA ASN A 14 -10.20 -7.59 5.73
C ASN A 14 -11.46 -6.71 5.69
N GLU A 15 -12.59 -7.21 6.18
CA GLU A 15 -13.82 -6.42 6.30
C GLU A 15 -13.70 -5.28 7.32
N GLU A 16 -13.06 -5.53 8.48
CA GLU A 16 -12.74 -4.48 9.45
C GLU A 16 -11.84 -3.40 8.84
N MET A 17 -10.84 -3.81 8.06
CA MET A 17 -9.96 -2.90 7.31
C MET A 17 -10.72 -2.08 6.28
N SER A 18 -11.58 -2.70 5.45
CA SER A 18 -12.37 -1.99 4.45
C SER A 18 -13.25 -0.92 5.09
N ARG A 19 -13.93 -1.24 6.19
CA ARG A 19 -14.73 -0.25 6.93
C ARG A 19 -13.89 0.91 7.45
N PHE A 20 -12.74 0.62 8.05
CA PHE A 20 -11.83 1.69 8.49
C PHE A 20 -11.39 2.59 7.33
N LEU A 21 -10.98 2.02 6.19
CA LEU A 21 -10.57 2.80 5.02
C LEU A 21 -11.72 3.62 4.42
N GLU A 22 -12.95 3.10 4.42
CA GLU A 22 -14.14 3.82 3.95
C GLU A 22 -14.54 4.98 4.87
N ASP A 23 -14.47 4.78 6.19
CA ASP A 23 -15.02 5.72 7.16
C ASP A 23 -14.01 6.78 7.64
N GLU A 24 -12.73 6.41 7.78
CA GLU A 24 -11.74 7.23 8.50
C GLU A 24 -10.35 7.25 7.82
N GLY A 25 -9.93 6.12 7.26
CA GLY A 25 -8.55 5.89 6.82
C GLY A 25 -8.16 6.59 5.51
N ASN A 26 -9.13 7.10 4.75
CA ASN A 26 -8.93 7.84 3.50
C ASN A 26 -9.18 9.35 3.65
N ASP A 27 -9.42 9.85 4.86
CA ASP A 27 -9.59 11.28 5.10
C ASP A 27 -8.23 11.96 5.30
N TYR A 28 -7.77 12.64 4.26
CA TYR A 28 -6.51 13.41 4.25
C TYR A 28 -6.71 14.87 4.65
N SER A 29 -7.85 15.23 5.26
CA SER A 29 -8.07 16.58 5.77
C SER A 29 -7.18 16.89 6.99
N LEU A 30 -6.75 18.15 7.07
CA LEU A 30 -5.74 18.60 8.03
C LEU A 30 -6.16 18.43 9.51
N ASP A 31 -7.47 18.39 9.77
CA ASP A 31 -8.07 18.32 11.11
C ASP A 31 -8.17 16.90 11.69
N VAL A 32 -8.00 15.85 10.87
CA VAL A 32 -8.11 14.45 11.33
C VAL A 32 -6.90 13.58 10.99
N VAL A 33 -5.99 14.05 10.14
CA VAL A 33 -4.86 13.27 9.62
C VAL A 33 -3.94 12.71 10.72
N ASP A 34 -3.66 13.47 11.79
CA ASP A 34 -2.81 13.03 12.89
C ASP A 34 -3.48 11.92 13.73
N ILE A 35 -4.82 12.00 13.87
CA ILE A 35 -5.63 10.96 14.53
C ILE A 35 -5.64 9.69 13.69
N ALA A 36 -5.83 9.84 12.37
CA ALA A 36 -5.78 8.71 11.44
C ALA A 36 -4.42 8.01 11.50
N ALA A 37 -3.31 8.75 11.47
CA ALA A 37 -1.96 8.20 11.56
C ALA A 37 -1.74 7.34 12.82
N SER A 38 -2.22 7.83 13.97
CA SER A 38 -2.14 7.09 15.24
C SER A 38 -2.96 5.78 15.19
N LYS A 39 -4.15 5.82 14.57
CA LYS A 39 -4.99 4.63 14.35
C LYS A 39 -4.35 3.61 13.41
N TYR A 40 -3.66 4.07 12.35
CA TYR A 40 -2.90 3.19 11.47
C TYR A 40 -1.80 2.45 12.23
N VAL A 41 -1.03 3.12 13.09
CA VAL A 41 0.00 2.46 13.92
C VAL A 41 -0.63 1.39 14.82
N GLU A 42 -1.75 1.68 15.47
CA GLU A 42 -2.46 0.72 16.32
C GLU A 42 -2.92 -0.51 15.52
N LEU A 43 -3.55 -0.31 14.36
CA LEU A 43 -4.06 -1.40 13.52
C LEU A 43 -2.92 -2.24 12.92
N LEU A 44 -1.83 -1.60 12.48
CA LEU A 44 -0.63 -2.29 11.97
C LEU A 44 0.00 -3.17 13.06
N GLN A 45 0.02 -2.72 14.31
CA GLN A 45 0.48 -3.54 15.44
C GLN A 45 -0.51 -4.67 15.77
N LYS A 46 -1.81 -4.38 15.83
CA LYS A 46 -2.88 -5.35 16.12
C LYS A 46 -2.91 -6.51 15.13
N TRP A 47 -2.63 -6.24 13.86
CA TRP A 47 -2.77 -7.21 12.76
C TRP A 47 -1.45 -7.82 12.29
N ASN A 48 -0.36 -7.68 13.05
CA ASN A 48 0.98 -8.15 12.66
C ASN A 48 1.38 -7.67 11.26
N PHE A 49 1.21 -6.37 11.01
CA PHE A 49 1.41 -5.69 9.74
C PHE A 49 0.47 -6.19 8.62
N ASN A 50 -0.48 -5.33 8.22
CA ASN A 50 -1.32 -5.55 7.04
C ASN A 50 -0.81 -4.66 5.91
N LEU A 51 -0.47 -5.26 4.77
CA LEU A 51 0.15 -4.58 3.63
C LEU A 51 -0.76 -3.53 3.00
N GLY A 52 -2.07 -3.78 2.97
CA GLY A 52 -3.04 -2.82 2.49
C GLY A 52 -3.03 -1.55 3.35
N LEU A 53 -2.88 -1.68 4.67
CA LEU A 53 -2.72 -0.52 5.56
C LEU A 53 -1.36 0.16 5.40
N GLY A 54 -0.32 -0.57 5.02
CA GLY A 54 1.04 -0.04 4.91
C GLY A 54 1.19 1.05 3.85
N SER A 55 0.56 0.88 2.68
CA SER A 55 0.61 1.87 1.59
C SER A 55 -0.14 3.15 1.97
N TYR A 56 -1.35 3.04 2.52
CA TYR A 56 -2.10 4.20 3.00
C TYR A 56 -1.40 4.91 4.16
N PHE A 57 -0.77 4.15 5.07
CA PHE A 57 0.01 4.74 6.15
C PHE A 57 1.20 5.54 5.63
N ALA A 58 1.93 5.02 4.64
CA ALA A 58 3.03 5.75 4.01
C ALA A 58 2.56 7.09 3.41
N ASN A 59 1.39 7.10 2.75
CA ASN A 59 0.79 8.33 2.21
C ASN A 59 0.42 9.32 3.33
N ILE A 60 -0.13 8.86 4.46
CA ILE A 60 -0.49 9.71 5.60
C ILE A 60 0.73 10.36 6.25
N LEU A 61 1.85 9.64 6.35
CA LEU A 61 3.09 10.20 6.91
C LEU A 61 3.58 11.45 6.16
N LEU A 62 3.23 11.60 4.89
CA LEU A 62 3.63 12.74 4.04
C LEU A 62 2.79 14.00 4.26
N VAL A 63 1.64 13.90 4.95
CA VAL A 63 0.66 14.98 5.10
C VAL A 63 0.32 15.29 6.57
N LEU A 64 1.11 14.78 7.51
CA LEU A 64 0.95 15.05 8.94
C LEU A 64 1.10 16.54 9.27
N ASN A 65 0.41 16.96 10.34
CA ASN A 65 0.45 18.34 10.83
C ASN A 65 1.08 18.45 12.23
N ASP A 66 0.99 17.40 13.05
CA ASP A 66 1.54 17.42 14.40
C ASP A 66 3.08 17.29 14.37
N GLU A 67 3.78 18.37 14.75
CA GLU A 67 5.23 18.43 14.86
C GLU A 67 5.82 17.31 15.75
N LYS A 68 5.08 16.88 16.79
CA LYS A 68 5.51 15.76 17.65
C LYS A 68 5.49 14.42 16.93
N LEU A 69 4.61 14.24 15.95
CA LEU A 69 4.56 13.03 15.13
C LEU A 69 5.61 13.09 14.02
N ILE A 70 5.72 14.24 13.34
CA ILE A 70 6.68 14.47 12.25
C ILE A 70 8.12 14.23 12.69
N THR A 71 8.47 14.61 13.93
CA THR A 71 9.84 14.46 14.46
C THR A 71 10.26 13.01 14.77
N GLN A 72 9.36 12.03 14.60
CA GLN A 72 9.63 10.61 14.92
C GLN A 72 10.20 9.80 13.75
N PHE A 73 10.21 10.36 12.55
CA PHE A 73 10.67 9.69 11.33
C PHE A 73 11.29 10.69 10.36
N ASP A 74 11.95 10.20 9.33
CA ASP A 74 12.40 11.02 8.21
C ASP A 74 11.91 10.48 6.85
N LEU A 75 12.17 11.23 5.77
CA LEU A 75 11.77 10.83 4.42
C LEU A 75 12.46 9.54 3.94
N GLN A 76 13.63 9.17 4.48
CA GLN A 76 14.27 7.88 4.17
C GLN A 76 13.52 6.72 4.82
N ASP A 77 12.91 6.92 5.98
CA ASP A 77 12.07 5.90 6.59
C ASP A 77 10.81 5.64 5.77
N VAL A 78 10.19 6.69 5.24
CA VAL A 78 9.04 6.57 4.32
C VAL A 78 9.44 5.88 3.01
N ARG A 79 10.61 6.23 2.45
CA ARG A 79 11.18 5.53 1.29
C ARG A 79 11.32 4.02 1.53
N LYS A 80 11.98 3.64 2.63
CA LYS A 80 12.19 2.23 3.00
C LYS A 80 10.87 1.49 3.19
N LEU A 81 9.86 2.18 3.74
CA LEU A 81 8.52 1.60 3.89
C LEU A 81 7.93 1.27 2.51
N TYR A 82 7.91 2.21 1.57
CA TYR A 82 7.43 1.93 0.20
C TYR A 82 8.23 0.83 -0.51
N GLU A 83 9.57 0.86 -0.41
CA GLU A 83 10.43 -0.18 -1.00
C GLU A 83 10.08 -1.57 -0.41
N SER A 84 9.88 -1.67 0.91
CA SER A 84 9.48 -2.92 1.55
C SER A 84 8.11 -3.44 1.09
N LEU A 85 7.16 -2.53 0.81
CA LEU A 85 5.84 -2.88 0.29
C LEU A 85 5.93 -3.41 -1.15
N LEU A 86 6.85 -2.86 -1.94
CA LEU A 86 7.10 -3.27 -3.32
C LEU A 86 7.79 -4.64 -3.38
N ASP A 87 8.80 -4.87 -2.55
CA ASP A 87 9.49 -6.17 -2.44
C ASP A 87 8.53 -7.28 -1.99
N PHE A 88 7.60 -6.95 -1.09
CA PHE A 88 6.65 -7.94 -0.60
C PHE A 88 5.46 -8.17 -1.57
N GLN A 89 4.99 -7.13 -2.25
CA GLN A 89 3.88 -7.19 -3.19
C GLN A 89 4.30 -6.74 -4.60
N GLU A 90 5.23 -7.47 -5.21
CA GLU A 90 5.77 -7.15 -6.55
C GLU A 90 4.70 -7.00 -7.63
N CYS A 91 3.49 -7.55 -7.45
CA CYS A 91 2.39 -7.45 -8.41
C CYS A 91 1.39 -6.32 -8.12
N ASN A 92 1.53 -5.60 -7.01
CA ASN A 92 0.65 -4.49 -6.65
C ASN A 92 1.12 -3.22 -7.36
N LEU A 93 0.43 -2.85 -8.45
CA LEU A 93 0.82 -1.72 -9.29
C LEU A 93 0.70 -0.37 -8.59
N ASP A 94 -0.18 -0.24 -7.59
CA ASP A 94 -0.36 1.01 -6.85
C ASP A 94 0.91 1.35 -6.05
N ASN A 95 1.60 0.33 -5.50
CA ASN A 95 2.88 0.54 -4.80
C ASN A 95 3.97 1.11 -5.73
N TYR A 96 3.99 0.73 -7.02
CA TYR A 96 4.92 1.31 -8.00
C TYR A 96 4.57 2.77 -8.29
N VAL A 97 3.28 3.08 -8.42
CA VAL A 97 2.80 4.43 -8.70
C VAL A 97 3.12 5.36 -7.53
N ASP A 98 2.75 4.98 -6.31
CA ASP A 98 2.96 5.79 -5.11
C ASP A 98 4.45 6.03 -4.85
N LEU A 99 5.30 5.00 -4.95
CA LEU A 99 6.75 5.15 -4.77
C LEU A 99 7.39 6.02 -5.87
N ALA A 100 6.97 5.86 -7.13
CA ALA A 100 7.48 6.70 -8.21
C ALA A 100 7.10 8.18 -8.02
N HIS A 101 5.86 8.44 -7.58
CA HIS A 101 5.42 9.80 -7.24
C HIS A 101 6.20 10.38 -6.07
N PHE A 102 6.40 9.60 -5.00
CA PHE A 102 7.20 9.98 -3.86
C PHE A 102 8.64 10.35 -4.28
N GLU A 103 9.31 9.47 -5.05
CA GLU A 103 10.68 9.72 -5.51
C GLU A 103 10.79 10.95 -6.39
N HIS A 104 9.84 11.18 -7.30
CA HIS A 104 9.89 12.31 -8.22
C HIS A 104 9.50 13.64 -7.54
N ALA A 105 8.37 13.67 -6.85
CA ALA A 105 7.76 14.91 -6.38
C ALA A 105 8.28 15.35 -5.00
N ILE A 106 8.73 14.42 -4.16
CA ILE A 106 9.17 14.72 -2.79
C ILE A 106 10.68 14.62 -2.66
N MET A 107 11.29 13.59 -3.24
CA MET A 107 12.73 13.36 -3.12
C MET A 107 13.57 13.99 -4.23
N ASP A 108 12.94 14.62 -5.24
CA ASP A 108 13.58 15.17 -6.44
C ASP A 108 14.52 14.16 -7.16
N ASN A 109 14.15 12.88 -7.12
CA ASN A 109 14.94 11.76 -7.62
C ASN A 109 14.31 11.17 -8.89
N SER A 110 14.31 11.96 -9.96
CA SER A 110 13.65 11.61 -11.22
C SER A 110 14.20 10.34 -11.89
N GLU A 111 15.49 10.04 -11.72
CA GLU A 111 16.08 8.84 -12.32
C GLU A 111 15.58 7.58 -11.63
N HIS A 112 15.49 7.59 -10.30
CA HIS A 112 14.95 6.46 -9.55
C HIS A 112 13.45 6.27 -9.82
N ALA A 113 12.67 7.37 -9.80
CA ALA A 113 11.25 7.35 -10.14
C ALA A 113 10.98 6.73 -11.52
N LYS A 114 11.81 7.08 -12.52
CA LYS A 114 11.75 6.48 -13.85
C LYS A 114 12.02 4.97 -13.81
N GLN A 115 13.01 4.52 -13.06
CA GLN A 115 13.30 3.09 -12.92
C GLN A 115 12.13 2.33 -12.29
N ILE A 116 11.55 2.86 -11.20
CA ILE A 116 10.37 2.28 -10.54
C ILE A 116 9.20 2.21 -11.53
N THR A 117 8.95 3.29 -12.26
CA THR A 117 7.88 3.35 -13.26
C THR A 117 8.05 2.30 -14.36
N LEU A 118 9.28 2.14 -14.87
CA LEU A 118 9.59 1.11 -15.87
C LEU A 118 9.35 -0.31 -15.34
N ASN A 119 9.73 -0.57 -14.09
CA ASN A 119 9.48 -1.86 -13.44
C ASN A 119 7.98 -2.13 -13.29
N GLY A 120 7.19 -1.13 -12.87
CA GLY A 120 5.74 -1.23 -12.76
C GLY A 120 5.07 -1.52 -14.10
N ILE A 121 5.48 -0.83 -15.18
CA ILE A 121 4.99 -1.08 -16.54
C ILE A 121 5.30 -2.52 -16.98
N MET A 122 6.51 -3.00 -16.71
CA MET A 122 6.90 -4.38 -17.04
C MET A 122 6.03 -5.41 -16.32
N MET A 123 5.77 -5.19 -15.03
CA MET A 123 4.91 -6.08 -14.25
C MET A 123 3.45 -6.06 -14.74
N ALA A 124 2.91 -4.88 -15.05
CA ALA A 124 1.56 -4.73 -15.59
C ALA A 124 1.39 -5.52 -16.90
N LYS A 125 2.36 -5.41 -17.82
CA LYS A 125 2.34 -6.18 -19.07
C LYS A 125 2.33 -7.69 -18.82
N ARG A 126 3.17 -8.17 -17.90
CA ARG A 126 3.20 -9.59 -17.52
C ARG A 126 1.84 -10.06 -16.99
N LYS A 127 1.17 -9.26 -16.14
CA LYS A 127 -0.16 -9.63 -15.61
C LYS A 127 -1.25 -9.61 -16.68
N ILE A 128 -1.18 -8.69 -17.64
CA ILE A 128 -2.06 -8.70 -18.80
C ILE A 128 -1.89 -9.99 -19.60
N GLU A 129 -0.66 -10.41 -19.89
CA GLU A 129 -0.37 -11.66 -20.60
C GLU A 129 -0.91 -12.90 -19.85
N GLU A 130 -0.74 -12.94 -18.51
CA GLU A 130 -1.28 -14.01 -17.66
C GLU A 130 -2.82 -14.07 -17.74
N LEU A 131 -3.50 -12.93 -17.68
CA LEU A 131 -4.96 -12.83 -17.79
C LEU A 131 -5.48 -13.22 -19.18
N GLU A 132 -4.82 -12.76 -20.24
CA GLU A 132 -5.17 -13.13 -21.62
C GLU A 132 -5.02 -14.63 -21.87
N SER A 133 -3.98 -15.23 -21.31
CA SER A 133 -3.76 -16.68 -21.38
C SER A 133 -4.86 -17.46 -20.67
N LEU A 134 -5.24 -17.03 -19.46
CA LEU A 134 -6.33 -17.62 -18.69
C LEU A 134 -7.67 -17.51 -19.43
N LEU A 135 -7.97 -16.35 -20.01
CA LEU A 135 -9.20 -16.13 -20.77
C LEU A 135 -9.28 -17.08 -21.97
N LYS A 136 -8.21 -17.19 -22.76
CA LYS A 136 -8.13 -18.13 -23.88
C LYS A 136 -8.35 -19.58 -23.47
N HIS A 137 -7.89 -19.96 -22.28
CA HIS A 137 -8.11 -21.31 -21.76
C HIS A 137 -9.59 -21.55 -21.43
N ILE A 138 -10.22 -20.64 -20.68
CA ILE A 138 -11.64 -20.69 -20.33
C ILE A 138 -12.53 -20.75 -21.57
N GLU A 139 -12.19 -20.01 -22.62
CA GLU A 139 -12.94 -19.98 -23.87
C GLU A 139 -12.83 -21.29 -24.69
N ARG A 140 -11.75 -22.06 -24.52
CA ARG A 140 -11.53 -23.35 -25.21
C ARG A 140 -12.15 -24.55 -24.50
N GLU A 141 -12.52 -24.40 -23.23
CA GLU A 141 -13.20 -25.45 -22.45
C GLU A 141 -14.72 -25.46 -22.66
N LYS A 142 -15.23 -24.62 -23.57
CA LYS A 142 -16.63 -24.60 -24.05
C LYS A 142 -16.76 -25.32 -25.38
#